data_AF-I1BZM8-F1
#
_entry.id   AF-I1BZM8-F1
#
_cell.length_a   1.000
_cell.length_b   1.000
_cell.length_c   1.000
_cell.angle_alpha   90.00
_cell.angle_beta   90.00
_cell.angle_gamma   90.00
#
_symmetry.space_group_name_H-M   'P 1'
#
loop_
_entity.id
_entity.type
_entity.pdbx_description
1 polymer ?
#
loop_
_entity_poly.entity_id
_entity_poly.type
_entity_poly.pdbx_seq_one_letter_code
_entity_poly.pdbx_strand_id
1 'polypeptide(L)' 'MEVMELREELEEVANEGELQVVKEKNDEKFKETIERLQTAFDKEDYVQAKELAIELQYWSSIQNAIHEWQP' A
#
# COMPACT_ATOMS: atom_id res chain seq x y z
N MET A 1 -3.83 -1.80 10.71
CA MET A 1 -5.27 -2.05 10.49
C MET A 1 -5.59 -1.75 9.03
N GLU A 2 -5.18 -0.58 8.53
CA GLU A 2 -5.39 -0.12 7.14
C GLU A 2 -4.96 -1.11 6.02
N VAL A 3 -3.83 -1.82 6.15
CA VAL A 3 -3.40 -2.80 5.13
C VAL A 3 -4.39 -3.96 4.98
N MET A 4 -4.94 -4.45 6.10
CA MET A 4 -5.89 -5.57 6.06
C MET A 4 -7.23 -5.11 5.47
N GLU A 5 -7.69 -3.91 5.85
CA GLU A 5 -8.91 -3.30 5.31
C GLU A 5 -8.83 -3.15 3.79
N LEU A 6 -7.71 -2.61 3.27
CA LEU A 6 -7.56 -2.43 1.83
C LEU A 6 -7.46 -3.77 1.08
N ARG A 7 -6.93 -4.80 1.74
CA ARG A 7 -6.85 -6.15 1.17
C ARG A 7 -8.23 -6.83 1.13
N GLU A 8 -9.06 -6.62 2.14
CA GLU A 8 -10.46 -7.07 2.15
C GLU A 8 -11.27 -6.34 1.07
N GLU A 9 -11.10 -5.01 0.93
CA GLU A 9 -11.73 -4.24 -0.15
C GLU A 9 -11.37 -4.81 -1.54
N LEU A 10 -10.10 -5.18 -1.75
CA LEU A 10 -9.65 -5.79 -3.02
C LEU A 10 -10.34 -7.14 -3.31
N GLU A 11 -10.56 -7.97 -2.28
CA GLU A 11 -11.23 -9.26 -2.43
C GLU A 11 -12.73 -9.11 -2.78
N GLU A 12 -13.34 -7.98 -2.45
CA GLU A 12 -14.75 -7.68 -2.74
C GLU A 12 -14.98 -6.95 -4.09
N VAL A 13 -13.91 -6.53 -4.78
CA VAL A 13 -14.00 -5.83 -6.07
C VAL A 13 -14.71 -6.68 -7.12
N ALA A 14 -15.84 -6.20 -7.62
CA ALA A 14 -16.66 -6.89 -8.63
C ALA A 14 -16.51 -6.32 -10.05
N ASN A 15 -15.86 -5.15 -10.19
CA ASN A 15 -15.71 -4.48 -11.48
C ASN A 15 -14.49 -3.54 -11.51
N GLU A 16 -14.10 -3.13 -12.72
CA GLU A 16 -12.94 -2.25 -12.93
C GLU A 16 -13.06 -0.89 -12.23
N GLY A 17 -14.28 -0.37 -12.05
CA GLY A 17 -14.50 0.90 -11.36
C GLY A 17 -14.14 0.82 -9.87
N GLU A 18 -14.56 -0.25 -9.21
CA GLU A 18 -14.17 -0.54 -7.82
C GLU A 18 -12.67 -0.83 -7.70
N LEU A 19 -12.09 -1.57 -8.65
CA LEU A 19 -10.65 -1.82 -8.70
C LEU A 19 -9.86 -0.52 -8.74
N GLN A 20 -10.31 0.44 -9.55
CA GLN A 20 -9.65 1.74 -9.68
C GLN A 20 -9.66 2.53 -8.36
N VAL A 21 -10.74 2.45 -7.58
CA VAL A 21 -10.82 3.09 -6.25
C VAL A 21 -9.83 2.45 -5.28
N VAL A 22 -9.76 1.11 -5.23
CA VAL A 22 -8.81 0.39 -4.37
C VAL A 22 -7.36 0.70 -4.79
N LYS A 23 -7.11 0.81 -6.10
CA LYS A 23 -5.83 1.21 -6.64
C LYS A 23 -5.42 2.62 -6.20
N GLU A 24 -6.31 3.59 -6.29
CA GLU A 24 -6.02 4.97 -5.88
C GLU A 24 -5.68 5.06 -4.39
N LYS A 25 -6.44 4.36 -3.54
CA LYS A 25 -6.14 4.26 -2.10
C LYS A 25 -4.77 3.63 -1.84
N ASN A 26 -4.45 2.53 -2.52
CA ASN A 26 -3.15 1.88 -2.38
C ASN A 26 -2.00 2.79 -2.81
N ASP A 27 -2.16 3.49 -3.95
CA ASP A 27 -1.15 4.39 -4.49
C ASP A 27 -0.91 5.60 -3.55
N GLU A 28 -1.97 6.14 -2.94
CA GLU A 28 -1.87 7.20 -1.93
C GLU A 28 -1.08 6.74 -0.70
N LYS A 29 -1.46 5.58 -0.13
CA LYS A 29 -0.78 5.02 1.05
C LYS A 29 0.66 4.66 0.77
N PHE A 30 0.95 4.06 -0.38
CA PHE A 30 2.30 3.76 -0.81
C PHE A 30 3.17 5.03 -0.85
N LYS A 31 2.64 6.11 -1.41
CA LYS A 31 3.34 7.40 -1.48
C LYS A 31 3.57 8.00 -0.09
N GLU A 32 2.56 7.99 0.78
CA GLU A 32 2.68 8.46 2.17
C GLU A 32 3.78 7.68 2.93
N THR A 33 3.81 6.35 2.80
CA THR A 33 4.84 5.50 3.42
C THR A 33 6.24 5.83 2.89
N ILE A 34 6.39 6.15 1.60
CA ILE A 34 7.67 6.60 1.03
C ILE A 34 8.12 7.93 1.64
N GLU A 35 7.24 8.92 1.74
CA GLU A 35 7.58 10.24 2.32
C GLU A 35 8.00 10.11 3.80
N ARG A 36 7.30 9.24 4.55
CA ARG A 36 7.68 8.88 5.93
C ARG A 36 9.03 8.16 5.97
N LEU A 37 9.30 7.27 5.02
CA LEU A 37 10.55 6.51 4.95
C LEU A 37 11.73 7.44 4.66
N GLN A 38 11.58 8.37 3.72
CA GLN A 38 12.57 9.42 3.44
C GLN A 38 12.88 10.22 4.70
N THR A 39 11.84 10.67 5.42
CA THR A 39 12.00 11.41 6.68
C THR A 39 12.73 10.59 7.74
N ALA A 40 12.48 9.28 7.83
CA ALA A 40 13.14 8.39 8.78
C ALA A 40 14.63 8.26 8.46
N PHE A 41 15.00 8.11 7.18
CA PHE A 41 16.40 8.09 6.75
C PHE A 41 17.10 9.42 6.99
N ASP A 42 16.46 10.56 6.70
CA ASP A 42 17.02 11.90 6.93
C ASP A 42 17.35 12.14 8.41
N LYS A 43 16.61 11.49 9.32
CA LYS A 43 16.80 11.56 10.76
C LYS A 43 17.67 10.44 11.33
N GLU A 44 18.19 9.56 10.48
CA GLU A 44 18.91 8.34 10.88
C GLU A 44 18.09 7.42 11.81
N ASP A 45 16.75 7.50 11.75
CA ASP A 45 15.84 6.62 12.51
C ASP A 45 15.64 5.29 11.75
N TYR A 46 16.65 4.44 11.80
CA TYR A 46 16.64 3.15 11.11
C TYR A 46 15.62 2.17 11.69
N VAL A 47 15.21 2.34 12.94
CA VAL A 47 14.16 1.51 13.55
C VAL A 47 12.84 1.83 12.88
N GLN A 48 12.48 3.11 12.77
CA GLN A 48 11.29 3.52 12.04
C GLN A 48 11.38 3.17 10.55
N ALA A 49 12.54 3.36 9.92
CA ALA A 49 12.73 3.02 8.52
C ALA A 49 12.49 1.53 8.23
N LYS A 50 12.91 0.63 9.14
CA LYS A 50 12.65 -0.80 9.04
C LYS A 50 11.14 -1.10 9.08
N GLU A 51 10.42 -0.53 10.04
CA GLU A 51 8.97 -0.76 10.17
C GLU A 51 8.22 -0.22 8.93
N LEU A 52 8.61 0.94 8.43
CA LEU A 52 8.05 1.53 7.20
C LEU A 52 8.37 0.70 5.95
N ALA A 53 9.55 0.08 5.87
CA ALA A 53 9.90 -0.81 4.76
C ALA A 53 9.04 -2.08 4.75
N ILE A 54 8.72 -2.63 5.93
CA ILE A 54 7.78 -3.75 6.07
C ILE A 54 6.38 -3.31 5.63
N GLU A 55 5.93 -2.14 6.06
CA GLU A 55 4.65 -1.54 5.62
C GLU A 55 4.59 -1.41 4.08
N LEU A 56 5.65 -0.88 3.48
CA LEU A 56 5.77 -0.69 2.02
C LEU A 56 5.73 -2.02 1.24
N GLN A 57 6.28 -3.09 1.81
CA GLN A 57 6.19 -4.43 1.21
C GLN A 57 4.75 -4.91 1.10
N TYR A 58 3.90 -4.59 2.07
CA TYR A 58 2.48 -4.94 2.00
C TYR A 58 1.75 -4.16 0.92
N TRP A 59 1.96 -2.84 0.84
CA TRP A 59 1.39 -2.02 -0.23
C TRP A 59 1.83 -2.47 -1.62
N SER A 60 3.10 -2.88 -1.77
CA SER A 60 3.61 -3.47 -3.01
C SER A 60 2.90 -4.78 -3.36
N SER A 61 2.56 -5.59 -2.35
CA SER A 61 1.86 -6.86 -2.56
C SER A 61 0.41 -6.63 -3.00
N ILE A 62 -0.27 -5.64 -2.43
CA ILE A 62 -1.62 -5.23 -2.87
C ILE A 62 -1.57 -4.67 -4.30
N GLN A 63 -0.55 -3.86 -4.61
CA GLN A 63 -0.36 -3.34 -5.96
C GLN A 63 -0.21 -4.46 -7.00
N ASN A 64 0.56 -5.50 -6.70
CA ASN A 64 0.68 -6.68 -7.57
C ASN A 64 -0.66 -7.40 -7.72
N ALA A 65 -1.39 -7.60 -6.63
CA ALA A 65 -2.71 -8.25 -6.66
C ALA A 65 -3.72 -7.46 -7.52
N ILE A 66 -3.68 -6.13 -7.48
CA ILE A 66 -4.49 -5.26 -8.36
C ILE A 66 -4.10 -5.45 -9.84
N HIS A 67 -2.81 -5.59 -10.15
CA HIS A 67 -2.35 -5.81 -11.53
C HIS A 67 -2.71 -7.21 -12.06
N GLU A 68 -2.82 -8.18 -11.16
CA GLU A 68 -3.20 -9.57 -11.48
C GLU A 68 -4.72 -9.77 -11.50
N TRP A 69 -5.50 -8.82 -11.00
CA TRP A 69 -6.96 -8.90 -10.96
C TRP A 69 -7.55 -9.03 -12.37
N GLN A 70 -8.57 -9.88 -12.47
CA GLN A 70 -9.36 -10.11 -13.69
C GLN A 70 -10.85 -10.06 -13.32
N PRO A 71 -11.71 -9.49 -14.21
CA PRO A 71 -13.15 -9.37 -13.98
C PRO A 71 -13.90 -10.71 -14.04
#